data_AF-A0A6G9SED8-F1
#
_entry.id   AF-A0A6G9SED8-F1
#
_cell.length_a   1.000
_cell.length_b   1.000
_cell.length_c   1.000
_cell.angle_alpha   90.00
_cell.angle_beta   90.00
_cell.angle_gamma   90.00
#
_symmetry.space_group_name_H-M   'P 1'
#
loop_
_entity.id
_entity.type
_entity.pdbx_description
1 polymer ?
#
loop_
_entity_poly.entity_id
_entity_poly.type
_entity_poly.pdbx_seq_one_letter_code
_entity_poly.pdbx_strand_id
1 'polypeptide(L)'
;MASNKILVIDDTTVVRVKVREMLPPGNFEVVEAKDGLEGLNYILKEKFSLIMLDFLLPKMSGWEVFQQIQAQPELRKIPLVMMSGRKEEVTEKISEPFEYFEFLGKPFDQKQLIGAIKSAMTKAKQVRPEPALVGAGVAVSNGATATSSHSFATAPAAVNSNATVPPPSVATASSGEIELLNEKIAKMQAEIESLKKQLTQVVTFIKQKVK
;
A
#
# COMPACT_ATOMS: atom_id res chain seq x y z
N MET A 1 -20.15 -22.84 6.23
CA MET A 1 -20.33 -22.20 4.91
C MET A 1 -19.17 -21.23 4.72
N ALA A 2 -18.28 -21.46 3.76
CA ALA A 2 -17.24 -20.47 3.48
C ALA A 2 -17.91 -19.20 2.94
N SER A 3 -17.52 -18.04 3.49
CA SER A 3 -18.01 -16.75 3.01
C SER A 3 -17.49 -16.50 1.59
N ASN A 4 -18.35 -16.52 0.58
CA ASN A 4 -17.98 -16.23 -0.81
C ASN A 4 -17.86 -14.71 -1.06
N LYS A 5 -17.31 -13.97 -0.09
CA LYS A 5 -17.13 -12.53 -0.18
C LYS A 5 -15.81 -12.21 -0.86
N ILE A 6 -15.87 -11.41 -1.91
CA ILE A 6 -14.71 -10.87 -2.61
C ILE A 6 -14.62 -9.38 -2.28
N LEU A 7 -13.50 -8.95 -1.72
CA LEU A 7 -13.25 -7.53 -1.50
C LEU A 7 -12.49 -6.95 -2.70
N VAL A 8 -13.00 -5.87 -3.27
CA VAL A 8 -12.35 -5.11 -4.35
C VAL A 8 -12.00 -3.72 -3.84
N ILE A 9 -10.71 -3.43 -3.74
CA ILE A 9 -10.16 -2.17 -3.26
C ILE A 9 -9.54 -1.44 -4.44
N ASP A 10 -10.20 -0.39 -4.90
CA ASP A 10 -9.79 0.40 -6.08
C ASP A 10 -10.42 1.78 -5.96
N ASP A 11 -9.70 2.86 -6.26
CA ASP A 11 -10.25 4.22 -6.17
C ASP A 11 -11.19 4.54 -7.34
N THR A 12 -11.08 3.80 -8.43
CA THR A 12 -11.82 4.01 -9.65
C THR A 12 -13.09 3.16 -9.65
N THR A 13 -14.26 3.81 -9.50
CA THR A 13 -15.57 3.13 -9.50
C THR A 13 -15.78 2.26 -10.74
N VAL A 14 -15.30 2.69 -11.90
CA VAL A 14 -15.41 1.93 -13.15
C VAL A 14 -14.73 0.56 -13.04
N VAL A 15 -13.55 0.49 -12.39
CA VAL A 15 -12.85 -0.79 -12.21
C VAL A 15 -13.63 -1.69 -11.27
N ARG A 16 -14.12 -1.17 -10.14
CA ARG A 16 -14.92 -1.96 -9.18
C ARG A 16 -16.18 -2.55 -9.82
N VAL A 17 -16.92 -1.74 -10.58
CA VAL A 17 -18.10 -2.20 -11.33
C VAL A 17 -17.71 -3.24 -12.39
N LYS A 18 -16.63 -3.00 -13.15
CA LYS A 18 -16.14 -3.94 -14.16
C LYS A 18 -15.82 -5.31 -13.57
N VAL A 19 -15.11 -5.34 -12.43
CA VAL A 19 -14.78 -6.59 -11.73
C VAL A 19 -16.06 -7.32 -11.32
N ARG A 20 -17.04 -6.60 -10.75
CA ARG A 20 -18.34 -7.18 -10.38
C ARG A 20 -19.07 -7.79 -11.57
N GLU A 21 -19.10 -7.10 -12.71
CA GLU A 21 -19.76 -7.58 -13.94
C GLU A 21 -19.03 -8.77 -14.59
N MET A 22 -17.70 -8.83 -14.46
CA MET A 22 -16.90 -9.94 -15.00
C MET A 22 -16.98 -11.21 -14.14
N LEU A 23 -17.40 -11.10 -12.87
CA LEU A 23 -17.55 -12.25 -12.00
C LEU A 23 -18.83 -13.04 -12.34
N PRO A 24 -18.81 -14.39 -12.28
CA PRO A 24 -19.99 -15.19 -12.57
C PRO A 24 -21.13 -14.88 -11.59
N PRO A 25 -22.38 -14.72 -12.07
CA PRO A 25 -23.52 -14.46 -11.20
C PRO A 25 -23.81 -15.64 -10.27
N GLY A 26 -24.28 -15.34 -9.05
CA GLY A 26 -24.86 -16.33 -8.12
C GLY A 26 -23.90 -16.95 -7.10
N ASN A 27 -22.59 -16.81 -7.26
CA ASN A 27 -21.63 -17.49 -6.38
C ASN A 27 -20.82 -16.58 -5.46
N PHE A 28 -20.79 -15.26 -5.69
CA PHE A 28 -19.94 -14.34 -4.94
C PHE A 28 -20.69 -13.07 -4.54
N GLU A 29 -20.40 -12.59 -3.33
CA GLU A 29 -20.78 -11.26 -2.86
C GLU A 29 -19.57 -10.35 -3.06
N VAL A 30 -19.71 -9.31 -3.88
CA VAL A 30 -18.64 -8.33 -4.11
C VAL A 30 -18.83 -7.17 -3.14
N VAL A 31 -17.84 -6.97 -2.26
CA VAL A 31 -17.72 -5.82 -1.38
C VAL A 31 -16.71 -4.86 -1.98
N GLU A 32 -17.03 -3.58 -2.01
CA GLU A 32 -16.22 -2.54 -2.66
C GLU A 32 -15.65 -1.58 -1.62
N ALA A 33 -14.38 -1.21 -1.78
CA ALA A 33 -13.72 -0.14 -1.02
C ALA A 33 -13.06 0.84 -1.98
N LYS A 34 -13.18 2.15 -1.69
CA LYS A 34 -12.68 3.21 -2.59
C LYS A 34 -11.25 3.67 -2.28
N ASP A 35 -10.67 3.18 -1.18
CA ASP A 35 -9.31 3.54 -0.77
C ASP A 35 -8.72 2.47 0.15
N GLY A 36 -7.40 2.53 0.37
CA GLY A 36 -6.71 1.50 1.16
C GLY A 36 -7.11 1.46 2.63
N LEU A 37 -7.50 2.61 3.22
CA LEU A 37 -7.96 2.66 4.62
C LEU A 37 -9.32 1.98 4.77
N GLU A 38 -10.26 2.26 3.88
CA GLU A 38 -11.56 1.59 3.84
C GLU A 38 -11.39 0.08 3.62
N GLY A 39 -10.54 -0.30 2.66
CA GLY A 39 -10.22 -1.71 2.37
C GLY A 39 -9.64 -2.44 3.58
N LEU A 40 -8.63 -1.87 4.23
CA LEU A 40 -8.03 -2.45 5.44
C LEU A 40 -9.04 -2.56 6.59
N ASN A 41 -9.89 -1.56 6.79
CA ASN A 41 -10.94 -1.60 7.80
C ASN A 41 -11.92 -2.76 7.56
N TYR A 42 -12.30 -3.03 6.31
CA TYR A 42 -13.12 -4.19 5.99
C TYR A 42 -12.38 -5.50 6.26
N ILE A 43 -11.11 -5.62 5.84
CA ILE A 43 -10.28 -6.82 6.05
C ILE A 43 -10.19 -7.20 7.54
N LEU A 44 -10.15 -6.23 8.43
CA LEU A 44 -10.06 -6.45 9.88
C LEU A 44 -11.40 -6.82 10.53
N LYS A 45 -12.53 -6.44 9.92
CA LYS A 45 -13.88 -6.63 10.48
C LYS A 45 -14.60 -7.84 9.91
N GLU A 46 -14.33 -8.19 8.66
CA GLU A 46 -15.03 -9.24 7.92
C GLU A 46 -14.08 -10.33 7.42
N LYS A 47 -14.64 -11.46 6.99
CA LYS A 47 -13.90 -12.56 6.36
C LYS A 47 -14.14 -12.55 4.87
N PHE A 48 -13.05 -12.49 4.10
CA PHE A 48 -13.08 -12.53 2.64
C PHE A 48 -12.43 -13.81 2.14
N SER A 49 -12.99 -14.37 1.06
CA SER A 49 -12.41 -15.51 0.35
C SER A 49 -11.34 -15.09 -0.66
N LEU A 50 -11.32 -13.80 -1.04
CA LEU A 50 -10.39 -13.22 -2.00
C LEU A 50 -10.32 -11.71 -1.78
N ILE A 51 -9.12 -11.15 -1.88
CA ILE A 51 -8.88 -9.71 -1.90
C ILE A 51 -8.32 -9.34 -3.27
N MET A 52 -8.95 -8.38 -3.92
CA MET A 52 -8.47 -7.71 -5.12
C MET A 52 -8.05 -6.29 -4.73
N LEU A 53 -6.78 -5.97 -4.90
CA LEU A 53 -6.17 -4.77 -4.36
C LEU A 53 -5.47 -3.99 -5.45
N ASP A 54 -5.89 -2.74 -5.68
CA ASP A 54 -5.12 -1.82 -6.52
C ASP A 54 -3.82 -1.42 -5.82
N PHE A 55 -2.73 -1.36 -6.57
CA PHE A 55 -1.41 -1.02 -6.06
C PHE A 55 -1.32 0.46 -5.68
N LEU A 56 -1.91 1.33 -6.52
CA LEU A 56 -1.94 2.78 -6.30
C LEU A 56 -3.29 3.18 -5.73
N LEU A 57 -3.31 3.61 -4.48
CA LEU A 57 -4.53 4.03 -3.80
C LEU A 57 -4.30 5.33 -3.03
N PRO A 58 -5.33 6.19 -2.91
CA PRO A 58 -5.28 7.35 -2.04
C PRO A 58 -5.35 6.92 -0.57
N LYS A 59 -4.90 7.82 0.32
CA LYS A 59 -4.85 7.69 1.80
C LYS A 59 -3.92 6.60 2.34
N MET A 60 -3.99 5.40 1.81
CA MET A 60 -3.10 4.28 2.10
C MET A 60 -2.90 3.50 0.81
N SER A 61 -1.64 3.33 0.41
CA SER A 61 -1.29 2.63 -0.82
C SER A 61 -1.62 1.15 -0.75
N GLY A 62 -1.80 0.50 -1.91
CA GLY A 62 -1.98 -0.94 -1.99
C GLY A 62 -0.79 -1.71 -1.42
N TRP A 63 0.42 -1.17 -1.54
CA TRP A 63 1.61 -1.74 -0.92
C TRP A 63 1.52 -1.74 0.61
N GLU A 64 1.08 -0.64 1.23
CA GLU A 64 0.88 -0.57 2.68
C GLU A 64 -0.21 -1.53 3.16
N VAL A 65 -1.35 -1.61 2.46
CA VAL A 65 -2.41 -2.59 2.75
C VAL A 65 -1.84 -4.01 2.67
N PHE A 66 -1.06 -4.32 1.64
CA PHE A 66 -0.42 -5.63 1.49
C PHE A 66 0.52 -5.95 2.66
N GLN A 67 1.35 -5.00 3.12
CA GLN A 67 2.22 -5.21 4.27
C GLN A 67 1.43 -5.50 5.55
N GLN A 68 0.32 -4.79 5.78
CA GLN A 68 -0.57 -5.04 6.92
C GLN A 68 -1.20 -6.44 6.86
N ILE A 69 -1.57 -6.91 5.67
CA ILE A 69 -2.06 -8.28 5.44
C ILE A 69 -0.95 -9.30 5.76
N GLN A 70 0.29 -9.08 5.29
CA GLN A 70 1.39 -10.01 5.53
C GLN A 70 1.82 -10.07 7.01
N ALA A 71 1.70 -8.96 7.74
CA ALA A 71 2.03 -8.90 9.16
C ALA A 71 1.14 -9.81 10.03
N GLN A 72 -0.05 -10.18 9.54
CA GLN A 72 -1.00 -10.99 10.31
C GLN A 72 -1.10 -12.42 9.74
N PRO A 73 -0.72 -13.47 10.49
CA PRO A 73 -0.76 -14.86 10.01
C PRO A 73 -2.13 -15.34 9.51
N GLU A 74 -3.22 -14.79 10.06
CA GLU A 74 -4.58 -15.12 9.65
C GLU A 74 -5.04 -14.39 8.37
N LEU A 75 -4.42 -13.25 8.03
CA LEU A 75 -4.72 -12.46 6.81
C LEU A 75 -3.78 -12.77 5.64
N ARG A 76 -2.61 -13.34 5.94
CA ARG A 76 -1.99 -14.36 5.07
C ARG A 76 -3.04 -15.49 4.87
N LYS A 77 -2.84 -16.66 4.29
CA LYS A 77 -3.97 -17.58 3.91
C LYS A 77 -4.99 -16.98 2.87
N ILE A 78 -5.71 -15.88 3.14
CA ILE A 78 -5.89 -14.73 2.25
C ILE A 78 -5.45 -14.85 0.77
N PRO A 79 -6.21 -15.38 -0.20
CA PRO A 79 -5.86 -15.23 -1.62
C PRO A 79 -5.88 -13.75 -2.01
N LEU A 80 -4.82 -13.27 -2.67
CA LEU A 80 -4.67 -11.87 -3.05
C LEU A 80 -4.32 -11.73 -4.53
N VAL A 81 -5.05 -10.86 -5.22
CA VAL A 81 -4.74 -10.38 -6.57
C VAL A 81 -4.37 -8.92 -6.48
N MET A 82 -3.13 -8.59 -6.84
CA MET A 82 -2.64 -7.22 -6.94
C MET A 82 -2.93 -6.71 -8.35
N MET A 83 -3.64 -5.60 -8.45
CA MET A 83 -3.97 -4.94 -9.71
C MET A 83 -3.10 -3.70 -9.88
N SER A 84 -2.56 -3.46 -11.07
CA SER A 84 -1.87 -2.21 -11.38
C SER A 84 -1.83 -1.95 -12.88
N GLY A 85 -1.86 -0.69 -13.29
CA GLY A 85 -1.55 -0.29 -14.68
C GLY A 85 -0.05 -0.18 -14.97
N ARG A 86 0.79 -0.21 -13.93
CA ARG A 86 2.25 -0.05 -14.00
C ARG A 86 2.91 -1.19 -13.25
N LYS A 87 3.52 -2.12 -13.98
CA LYS A 87 4.13 -3.32 -13.39
C LYS A 87 5.45 -2.97 -12.70
N GLU A 88 6.19 -2.04 -13.29
CA GLU A 88 7.47 -1.52 -12.83
C GLU A 88 7.40 -1.05 -11.37
N GLU A 89 6.37 -0.29 -10.99
CA GLU A 89 6.17 0.21 -9.62
C GLU A 89 5.94 -0.93 -8.61
N VAL A 90 5.31 -2.04 -9.04
CA VAL A 90 5.17 -3.24 -8.21
C VAL A 90 6.51 -3.93 -8.06
N THR A 91 7.24 -4.11 -9.16
CA THR A 91 8.53 -4.79 -9.16
C THR A 91 9.63 -4.03 -8.42
N GLU A 92 9.50 -2.72 -8.27
CA GLU A 92 10.37 -1.91 -7.41
C GLU A 92 10.19 -2.24 -5.92
N LYS A 93 9.01 -2.70 -5.50
CA LYS A 93 8.73 -3.07 -4.11
C LYS A 93 8.95 -4.54 -3.83
N ILE A 94 8.67 -5.41 -4.80
CA ILE A 94 8.81 -6.86 -4.65
C ILE A 94 9.22 -7.49 -5.98
N SER A 95 10.33 -8.22 -5.97
CA SER A 95 10.85 -8.89 -7.16
C SER A 95 9.97 -10.07 -7.58
N GLU A 96 9.96 -10.35 -8.88
CA GLU A 96 9.35 -11.58 -9.41
C GLU A 96 10.21 -12.81 -9.08
N PRO A 97 9.60 -14.01 -8.93
CA PRO A 97 8.16 -14.29 -9.04
C PRO A 97 7.37 -13.82 -7.80
N PHE A 98 6.15 -13.29 -8.02
CA PHE A 98 5.28 -12.90 -6.91
C PHE A 98 4.73 -14.14 -6.19
N GLU A 99 5.27 -14.45 -5.01
CA GLU A 99 4.88 -15.63 -4.22
C GLU A 99 3.60 -15.39 -3.41
N TYR A 100 3.41 -14.18 -2.89
CA TYR A 100 2.35 -13.86 -1.94
C TYR A 100 1.02 -13.47 -2.59
N PHE A 101 1.05 -13.11 -3.87
CA PHE A 101 -0.11 -12.64 -4.62
C PHE A 101 -0.01 -12.98 -6.10
N GLU A 102 -1.12 -12.88 -6.81
CA GLU A 102 -1.13 -12.89 -8.28
C GLU A 102 -1.19 -11.46 -8.81
N PHE A 103 -0.45 -11.17 -9.87
CA PHE A 103 -0.46 -9.84 -10.49
C PHE A 103 -1.47 -9.82 -11.66
N LEU A 104 -2.30 -8.78 -11.70
CA LEU A 104 -3.25 -8.51 -12.78
C LEU A 104 -3.01 -7.11 -13.35
N GLY A 105 -2.48 -7.05 -14.57
CA GLY A 105 -2.23 -5.78 -15.26
C GLY A 105 -3.53 -5.11 -15.73
N LYS A 106 -3.66 -3.80 -15.51
CA LYS A 106 -4.74 -2.97 -16.09
C LYS A 106 -4.30 -2.42 -17.45
N PRO A 107 -5.17 -2.40 -18.48
CA PRO A 107 -6.53 -2.96 -18.51
C PRO A 107 -6.53 -4.49 -18.65
N PHE A 108 -7.60 -5.14 -18.14
CA PHE A 108 -7.78 -6.59 -18.23
C PHE A 108 -9.17 -7.00 -18.74
N ASP A 109 -9.26 -8.21 -19.27
CA ASP A 109 -10.51 -8.87 -19.67
C ASP A 109 -11.00 -9.91 -18.64
N GLN A 110 -12.19 -10.47 -18.87
CA GLN A 110 -12.78 -11.48 -17.99
C GLN A 110 -11.91 -12.75 -17.88
N LYS A 111 -11.27 -13.17 -18.97
CA LYS A 111 -10.45 -14.39 -18.98
C LYS A 111 -9.20 -14.20 -18.12
N GLN A 112 -8.56 -13.04 -18.22
CA GLN A 112 -7.41 -12.65 -17.40
C GLN A 112 -7.80 -12.53 -15.92
N LEU A 113 -8.93 -11.89 -15.61
CA LEU A 113 -9.45 -11.80 -14.24
C LEU A 113 -9.65 -13.19 -13.62
N ILE A 114 -10.40 -14.07 -14.30
CA ILE A 114 -10.69 -15.42 -13.80
C ILE A 114 -9.41 -16.26 -13.69
N GLY A 115 -8.48 -16.10 -14.62
CA GLY A 115 -7.15 -16.73 -14.56
C GLY A 115 -6.37 -16.28 -13.33
N ALA A 116 -6.33 -14.98 -13.06
CA ALA A 116 -5.63 -14.42 -11.91
C ALA A 116 -6.23 -14.88 -10.58
N ILE A 117 -7.56 -14.91 -10.48
CA ILE A 117 -8.27 -15.45 -9.31
C ILE A 117 -7.90 -16.92 -9.08
N LYS A 118 -7.93 -17.76 -10.12
CA LYS A 118 -7.57 -19.18 -10.00
C LYS A 118 -6.12 -19.37 -9.54
N SER A 119 -5.19 -18.56 -10.07
CA SER A 119 -3.79 -18.58 -9.66
C SER A 119 -3.62 -18.15 -8.20
N ALA A 120 -4.23 -17.03 -7.79
CA ALA A 120 -4.19 -16.54 -6.41
C ALA A 120 -4.75 -17.58 -5.41
N MET A 121 -5.87 -18.23 -5.75
CA MET A 121 -6.46 -19.31 -4.95
C MET A 121 -5.53 -20.53 -4.84
N THR A 122 -4.71 -20.78 -5.86
CA THR A 122 -3.73 -21.87 -5.86
C THR A 122 -2.52 -21.52 -5.00
N LYS A 123 -1.96 -20.31 -5.16
CA LYS A 123 -0.84 -19.81 -4.33
C LYS A 123 -1.20 -19.78 -2.85
N ALA A 124 -2.43 -19.35 -2.53
CA ALA A 124 -2.91 -19.29 -1.16
C ALA A 124 -2.97 -20.64 -0.42
N LYS A 125 -3.12 -21.75 -1.16
CA LYS A 125 -3.16 -23.12 -0.62
C LYS A 125 -1.78 -23.70 -0.36
N GLN A 126 -0.72 -23.10 -0.90
CA GLN A 126 0.64 -23.56 -0.68
C GLN A 126 1.12 -23.14 0.71
N VAL A 127 1.98 -23.97 1.32
CA VAL A 127 2.63 -23.65 2.61
C VAL A 127 3.47 -22.40 2.40
N ARG A 128 3.06 -21.28 3.01
CA ARG A 128 3.78 -20.01 2.85
C ARG A 128 5.07 -20.07 3.68
N PRO A 129 6.23 -19.73 3.09
CA PRO A 129 7.40 -19.40 3.90
C PRO A 129 7.05 -18.25 4.86
N GLU A 130 7.63 -18.26 6.06
CA GLU A 130 7.50 -17.09 6.93
C GLU A 130 8.09 -15.86 6.24
N PRO A 131 7.48 -14.68 6.42
CA PRO A 131 7.96 -13.49 5.74
C PRO A 131 9.36 -13.18 6.24
N ALA A 132 10.37 -13.25 5.38
CA ALA A 132 11.63 -12.57 5.58
C ALA A 132 11.40 -11.06 5.33
N LEU A 133 10.57 -10.41 6.15
CA LEU A 133 10.48 -8.96 6.16
C LEU A 133 11.74 -8.44 6.84
N VAL A 134 12.59 -7.80 6.05
CA VAL A 134 13.83 -7.18 6.51
C VAL A 134 13.49 -6.12 7.56
N GLY A 135 14.02 -6.36 8.76
CA GLY A 135 14.06 -5.56 9.99
C GLY A 135 13.44 -4.16 10.03
N ALA A 136 12.52 -3.98 10.99
CA ALA A 136 12.52 -2.82 11.88
C ALA A 136 11.96 -3.22 13.26
N GLY A 137 12.87 -3.53 14.18
CA GLY A 137 12.80 -3.15 15.60
C GLY A 137 11.64 -3.68 16.45
N VAL A 138 11.88 -4.82 17.09
CA VAL A 138 11.23 -5.20 18.34
C VAL A 138 11.74 -4.30 19.46
N ALA A 139 10.84 -3.63 20.18
CA ALA A 139 11.05 -3.23 21.57
C ALA A 139 9.82 -3.62 22.39
N VAL A 140 10.02 -4.67 23.20
CA VAL A 140 9.09 -5.27 24.15
C VAL A 140 8.99 -4.37 25.39
N SER A 141 7.79 -4.19 25.95
CA SER A 141 7.61 -4.33 27.41
C SER A 141 6.14 -4.59 27.74
N ASN A 142 5.84 -5.85 28.07
CA ASN A 142 4.70 -6.22 28.89
C ASN A 142 5.20 -6.24 30.35
N GLY A 143 4.50 -5.57 31.26
CA GLY A 143 4.79 -5.55 32.69
C GLY A 143 3.53 -5.24 33.48
N ALA A 144 3.17 -6.15 34.38
CA ALA A 144 1.88 -6.31 35.01
C ALA A 144 1.54 -5.30 36.14
N THR A 145 0.23 -5.17 36.35
CA THR A 145 -0.52 -4.81 37.56
C THR A 145 0.20 -4.78 38.92
N ALA A 146 0.00 -3.71 39.70
CA ALA A 146 -0.26 -3.77 41.15
C ALA A 146 -0.88 -2.45 41.67
N THR A 147 -1.89 -2.61 42.52
CA THR A 147 -2.64 -1.62 43.29
C THR A 147 -1.88 -1.15 44.54
N SER A 148 -2.01 0.12 44.92
CA SER A 148 -2.33 0.55 46.30
C SER A 148 -2.32 2.07 46.46
N SER A 149 -3.38 2.54 47.11
CA SER A 149 -3.63 3.86 47.69
C SER A 149 -2.56 4.30 48.70
N HIS A 150 -2.31 5.60 48.82
CA HIS A 150 -2.42 6.37 50.09
C HIS A 150 -2.25 7.88 49.87
N SER A 151 -3.11 8.63 50.54
CA SER A 151 -3.26 10.08 50.56
C SER A 151 -2.26 10.76 51.51
N PHE A 152 -1.83 12.00 51.23
CA PHE A 152 -1.94 13.15 52.15
C PHE A 152 -1.48 14.49 51.50
N ALA A 153 -1.98 15.58 52.07
CA ALA A 153 -1.89 17.01 51.73
C ALA A 153 -0.45 17.56 51.48
N THR A 154 -0.18 18.75 50.91
CA THR A 154 -0.62 20.11 51.31
C THR A 154 -0.05 21.14 50.30
N ALA A 155 -0.74 22.25 50.04
CA ALA A 155 -0.20 23.48 49.39
C ALA A 155 0.65 24.31 50.41
N PRO A 156 1.34 25.45 50.10
CA PRO A 156 1.21 26.32 48.92
C PRO A 156 2.50 26.97 48.32
N ALA A 157 2.29 27.65 47.18
CA ALA A 157 2.96 28.88 46.69
C ALA A 157 4.49 29.02 46.62
N ALA A 158 5.03 29.18 45.40
CA ALA A 158 6.07 30.16 45.10
C ALA A 158 6.14 30.51 43.61
N VAL A 159 6.42 31.79 43.36
CA VAL A 159 6.47 32.50 42.08
C VAL A 159 7.85 32.35 41.42
N ASN A 160 7.84 32.36 40.09
CA ASN A 160 8.79 33.04 39.18
C ASN A 160 9.77 32.23 38.29
N SER A 161 9.79 32.71 37.04
CA SER A 161 10.89 32.81 36.07
C SER A 161 11.35 31.59 35.24
N ASN A 162 11.04 31.70 33.94
CA ASN A 162 11.98 31.58 32.83
C ASN A 162 12.58 30.19 32.53
N ALA A 163 11.98 29.46 31.58
CA ALA A 163 12.66 28.40 30.85
C ALA A 163 12.20 28.36 29.38
N THR A 164 13.11 28.82 28.54
CA THR A 164 13.25 28.68 27.10
C THR A 164 12.65 27.41 26.50
N VAL A 165 11.83 27.58 25.47
CA VAL A 165 11.36 26.52 24.56
C VAL A 165 12.56 26.00 23.75
N PRO A 166 12.92 24.70 23.79
CA PRO A 166 13.77 24.11 22.75
C PRO A 166 12.92 23.77 21.51
N PRO A 167 13.38 24.08 20.28
CA PRO A 167 12.73 23.58 19.07
C PRO A 167 12.95 22.07 18.91
N PRO A 168 12.08 21.36 18.17
CA PRO A 168 12.22 19.92 17.95
C PRO A 168 13.46 19.65 17.09
N SER A 169 14.29 18.72 17.59
CA SER A 169 15.44 18.16 16.90
C SER A 169 15.01 17.58 15.54
N VAL A 170 15.56 18.15 14.47
CA VAL A 170 15.50 17.59 13.12
C VAL A 170 16.39 16.36 13.13
N ALA A 171 15.79 15.19 12.91
CA ALA A 171 16.50 13.93 12.80
C ALA A 171 17.49 14.00 11.62
N THR A 172 18.77 13.82 11.94
CA THR A 172 19.88 13.69 10.99
C THR A 172 19.65 12.47 10.11
N ALA A 173 19.11 12.67 8.91
CA ALA A 173 19.17 11.67 7.84
C ALA A 173 20.66 11.43 7.50
N SER A 174 21.02 10.16 7.29
CA SER A 174 22.41 9.77 7.08
C SER A 174 22.96 10.47 5.84
N SER A 175 24.16 11.06 5.93
CA SER A 175 24.75 11.86 4.83
C SER A 175 24.84 11.10 3.49
N GLY A 176 24.84 9.76 3.51
CA GLY A 176 24.82 8.93 2.30
C GLY A 176 23.47 8.89 1.57
N GLU A 177 22.34 9.00 2.29
CA GLU A 177 21.00 9.00 1.66
C GLU A 177 20.70 10.33 0.98
N ILE A 178 21.23 11.44 1.52
CA ILE A 178 21.07 12.79 0.97
C ILE A 178 21.83 12.93 -0.36
N GLU A 179 23.03 12.37 -0.46
CA GLU A 179 23.85 12.40 -1.68
C GLU A 179 23.14 11.65 -2.84
N LEU A 180 22.64 10.44 -2.57
CA LEU A 180 21.93 9.62 -3.56
C LEU A 180 20.61 10.26 -4.01
N LEU A 181 19.91 10.95 -3.11
CA LEU A 181 18.72 11.70 -3.47
C LEU A 181 19.05 12.88 -4.40
N ASN A 182 20.13 13.61 -4.11
CA ASN A 182 20.57 14.73 -4.93
C ASN A 182 21.00 14.29 -6.34
N GLU A 183 21.71 13.17 -6.46
CA GLU A 183 22.03 12.57 -7.77
C GLU A 183 20.78 12.17 -8.56
N LYS A 184 19.78 11.57 -7.89
CA LYS A 184 18.52 11.17 -8.54
C LYS A 184 17.70 12.38 -8.99
N ILE A 185 17.69 13.47 -8.20
CA ILE A 185 17.06 14.74 -8.56
C ILE A 185 17.75 15.35 -9.78
N ALA A 186 19.09 15.37 -9.83
CA ALA A 186 19.85 15.89 -10.96
C ALA A 186 19.57 15.09 -12.25
N LYS A 187 19.55 13.75 -12.16
CA LYS A 187 19.22 12.88 -13.30
C LYS A 187 17.80 13.12 -13.82
N MET A 188 16.83 13.24 -12.92
CA MET A 188 15.44 13.52 -13.28
C MET A 188 15.28 14.91 -13.92
N GLN A 189 16.00 15.93 -13.43
CA GLN A 189 16.01 17.26 -14.04
C GLN A 189 16.55 17.24 -15.47
N ALA A 190 17.62 16.47 -15.73
CA ALA A 190 18.17 16.31 -17.07
C ALA A 190 17.20 15.63 -18.05
N GLU A 191 16.45 14.62 -17.58
CA GLU A 191 15.41 13.96 -18.38
C GLU A 191 14.25 14.93 -18.71
N ILE A 192 13.84 15.75 -17.74
CA ILE A 192 12.80 16.77 -17.93
C ILE A 192 13.24 17.80 -18.99
N GLU A 193 14.50 18.24 -18.97
CA GLU A 193 15.02 19.18 -19.97
C GLU A 193 15.07 18.56 -21.37
N SER A 194 15.48 17.29 -21.46
CA SER A 194 15.47 16.54 -22.72
C SER A 194 14.06 16.43 -23.30
N LEU A 195 13.08 16.06 -22.48
CA LEU A 195 11.66 15.98 -22.86
C LEU A 195 11.10 17.33 -23.29
N LYS A 196 11.42 18.41 -22.56
CA LYS A 196 11.04 19.78 -22.95
C LYS A 196 11.62 20.17 -24.31
N LYS A 197 12.86 19.78 -24.59
CA LYS A 197 13.52 20.04 -25.88
C LYS A 197 12.82 19.28 -27.01
N GLN A 198 12.48 18.00 -26.81
CA GLN A 198 11.72 17.21 -27.78
C GLN A 198 10.34 17.80 -28.03
N LEU A 199 9.61 18.21 -26.98
CA LEU A 199 8.31 18.85 -27.12
C LEU A 199 8.40 20.15 -27.94
N THR A 200 9.42 20.97 -27.67
CA THR A 200 9.66 22.21 -28.40
C THR A 200 9.95 21.95 -29.89
N GLN A 201 10.72 20.92 -30.20
CA GLN A 201 10.99 20.51 -31.58
C GLN A 201 9.72 20.05 -32.32
N VAL A 202 8.88 19.24 -31.67
CA VAL A 202 7.62 18.77 -32.25
C VAL A 202 6.67 19.93 -32.50
N VAL A 203 6.52 20.85 -31.54
CA VAL A 203 5.69 22.06 -31.70
C VAL A 203 6.20 22.94 -32.83
N THR A 204 7.53 23.07 -32.97
CA THR A 204 8.14 23.85 -34.06
C THR A 204 7.89 23.19 -35.42
N PHE A 205 8.01 21.86 -35.51
CA PHE A 205 7.75 21.10 -36.73
C PHE A 205 6.28 21.19 -37.16
N ILE A 206 5.34 21.10 -36.21
CA ILE A 206 3.91 21.27 -36.49
C ILE A 206 3.63 22.70 -36.97
N LYS A 207 4.19 23.73 -36.34
CA LYS A 207 4.05 25.13 -36.80
C LYS A 207 4.59 25.38 -38.20
N GLN A 208 5.65 24.66 -38.61
CA GLN A 208 6.21 24.76 -39.96
C GLN A 208 5.37 24.04 -41.02
N LYS A 209 4.66 22.95 -40.65
CA LYS A 209 3.78 22.20 -41.57
C LYS A 209 2.36 22.76 -41.70
N VAL A 210 1.90 23.54 -40.73
CA VAL A 210 0.55 24.14 -40.70
C VAL A 210 0.53 25.54 -41.36
N LYS A 211 1.63 25.96 -41.98
CA LYS A 211 1.77 27.19 -42.75
C LYS A 211 1.93 26.86 -44.23
#